data_AF-A0A4Z0E5F2-F1
#
_entry.id   AF-A0A4Z0E5F2-F1
#
_cell.length_a   1.000
_cell.length_b   1.000
_cell.length_c   1.000
_cell.angle_alpha   90.00
_cell.angle_beta   90.00
_cell.angle_gamma   90.00
#
_symmetry.space_group_name_H-M   'P 1'
#
loop_
_entity.id
_entity.type
_entity.pdbx_description
1 polymer ?
#
loop_
_entity_poly.entity_id
_entity_poly.type
_entity_poly.pdbx_seq_one_letter_code
_entity_poly.pdbx_strand_id
1 'polypeptide(L)'
;MGFEAIKKALIEHDRKFNEAVIEFGEIKITYQEFMKLKAPVDYWTEKASQHRQSSKNYRKILIDYGVWVAPLLLLLLMAIAVISYFAADPAKPLITQLVFAAVGILVTTVAFWAARIIVRLYMSEHHLAIDAEERATMAMTYLALIERGAADEKDRALILAPLFRPTSDGIVKDDAAPEFSPAAIASRLLTPR
;
A
#
# COMPACT_ATOMS: atom_id res chain seq x y z
N MET A 1 -50.45 -28.17 50.05
CA MET A 1 -49.38 -28.54 49.09
C MET A 1 -49.30 -27.63 47.87
N GLY A 2 -50.41 -27.14 47.29
CA GLY A 2 -50.37 -26.32 46.07
C GLY A 2 -49.74 -24.92 46.21
N PHE A 3 -49.98 -24.21 47.32
CA PHE A 3 -49.49 -22.84 47.50
C PHE A 3 -47.95 -22.74 47.60
N GLU A 4 -47.32 -23.62 48.37
CA GLU A 4 -45.85 -23.67 48.49
C GLU A 4 -45.17 -24.08 47.17
N ALA A 5 -45.80 -24.95 46.38
CA ALA A 5 -45.30 -25.33 45.06
C ALA A 5 -45.35 -24.14 44.08
N ILE A 6 -46.44 -23.38 44.09
CA ILE A 6 -46.60 -22.15 43.28
C ILE A 6 -45.58 -21.10 43.71
N LYS A 7 -45.40 -20.90 45.03
CA LYS A 7 -44.44 -19.95 45.56
C LYS A 7 -43.00 -20.29 45.17
N LYS A 8 -42.62 -21.56 45.25
CA LYS A 8 -41.32 -22.04 44.74
C LYS A 8 -41.15 -21.82 43.23
N ALA A 9 -42.18 -22.10 42.44
CA ALA A 9 -42.13 -21.89 40.99
C ALA A 9 -41.98 -20.40 40.62
N LEU A 10 -42.65 -19.51 41.36
CA LEU A 10 -42.55 -18.06 41.16
C LEU A 10 -41.13 -17.54 41.47
N ILE A 11 -40.56 -17.99 42.59
CA ILE A 11 -39.20 -17.61 43.01
C ILE A 11 -38.17 -18.11 41.99
N GLU A 12 -38.32 -19.34 41.51
CA GLU A 12 -37.42 -19.92 40.50
C GLU A 12 -37.54 -19.21 39.14
N HIS A 13 -38.75 -18.81 38.76
CA HIS A 13 -38.98 -18.02 37.55
C HIS A 13 -38.33 -16.64 37.66
N ASP A 14 -38.54 -15.91 38.76
CA ASP A 14 -37.92 -14.59 38.98
C ASP A 14 -36.40 -14.68 39.03
N ARG A 15 -35.85 -15.76 39.61
CA ARG A 15 -34.41 -16.01 39.61
C ARG A 15 -33.87 -16.17 38.18
N LYS A 16 -34.48 -17.03 37.37
CA LYS A 16 -34.08 -17.25 35.97
C LYS A 16 -34.25 -16.01 35.11
N PHE A 17 -35.33 -15.26 35.32
CA PHE A 17 -35.57 -14.01 34.61
C PHE A 17 -34.50 -12.97 34.93
N ASN A 18 -34.14 -12.81 36.21
CA ASN A 18 -33.08 -11.89 36.61
C ASN A 18 -31.70 -12.33 36.10
N GLU A 19 -31.38 -13.63 36.14
CA GLU A 19 -30.15 -14.18 35.56
C GLU A 19 -30.05 -13.87 34.05
N ALA A 20 -31.13 -14.10 33.30
CA ALA A 20 -31.19 -13.80 31.87
C ALA A 20 -31.05 -12.29 31.56
N VAL A 21 -31.64 -11.43 32.39
CA VAL A 21 -31.52 -9.96 32.24
C VAL A 21 -30.08 -9.50 32.49
N ILE A 22 -29.40 -10.09 33.48
CA ILE A 22 -27.99 -9.80 33.78
C ILE A 22 -27.09 -10.26 32.63
N GLU A 23 -27.25 -11.52 32.19
CA GLU A 23 -26.47 -12.09 31.07
C GLU A 23 -26.66 -11.28 29.79
N PHE A 24 -27.90 -10.87 29.48
CA PHE A 24 -28.18 -10.02 28.33
C PHE A 24 -27.51 -8.65 28.43
N GLY A 25 -27.47 -8.06 29.64
CA GLY A 25 -26.75 -6.82 29.91
C GLY A 25 -25.25 -6.93 29.65
N GLU A 26 -24.62 -8.01 30.14
CA GLU A 26 -23.20 -8.30 29.95
C GLU A 26 -22.85 -8.56 28.47
N ILE A 27 -23.67 -9.33 27.75
CA ILE A 27 -23.53 -9.56 26.31
C ILE A 27 -23.62 -8.23 25.55
N LYS A 28 -24.58 -7.37 25.90
CA LYS A 28 -24.77 -6.07 25.22
C LYS A 28 -23.56 -5.16 25.41
N ILE A 29 -23.00 -5.08 26.62
CA ILE A 29 -21.81 -4.28 26.91
C ILE A 29 -20.61 -4.82 26.13
N THR A 30 -20.37 -6.14 26.18
CA THR A 30 -19.29 -6.81 25.45
C THR A 30 -19.41 -6.61 23.94
N TYR A 31 -20.61 -6.73 23.40
CA TYR A 31 -20.90 -6.49 21.99
C TYR A 31 -20.69 -5.02 21.59
N GLN A 32 -21.12 -4.07 22.42
CA GLN A 32 -20.89 -2.65 22.17
C GLN A 32 -19.39 -2.31 22.15
N GLU A 33 -18.62 -2.90 23.05
CA GLU A 33 -17.17 -2.71 23.10
C GLU A 33 -16.47 -3.36 21.88
N PHE A 34 -16.93 -4.55 21.48
CA PHE A 34 -16.51 -5.20 20.24
C PHE A 34 -16.80 -4.32 19.01
N MET A 35 -17.99 -3.71 18.92
CA MET A 35 -18.38 -2.83 17.82
C MET A 35 -17.53 -1.55 17.74
N LYS A 36 -17.12 -0.97 18.89
CA LYS A 36 -16.21 0.18 18.90
C LYS A 36 -14.84 -0.15 18.33
N LEU A 37 -14.34 -1.36 18.59
CA LEU A 37 -13.04 -1.83 18.13
C LEU A 37 -13.08 -2.38 16.69
N LYS A 38 -14.26 -2.79 16.22
CA LYS A 38 -14.49 -3.20 14.83
C LYS A 38 -14.43 -2.04 13.84
N ALA A 39 -14.89 -0.85 14.21
CA ALA A 39 -14.88 0.30 13.31
C ALA A 39 -13.48 0.64 12.73
N PRO A 40 -12.39 0.63 13.53
CA PRO A 40 -11.03 0.72 13.00
C PRO A 40 -10.64 -0.41 12.03
N VAL A 41 -11.04 -1.65 12.32
CA VAL A 41 -10.75 -2.81 11.43
C VAL A 41 -11.44 -2.61 10.09
N ASP A 42 -12.74 -2.33 10.11
CA ASP A 42 -13.54 -2.09 8.90
C ASP A 42 -12.96 -0.93 8.08
N TYR A 43 -12.56 0.16 8.74
CA TYR A 43 -11.91 1.30 8.09
C TYR A 43 -10.61 0.91 7.38
N TRP A 44 -9.70 0.20 8.05
CA TRP A 44 -8.41 -0.17 7.47
C TRP A 44 -8.55 -1.24 6.39
N THR A 45 -9.49 -2.19 6.54
CA THR A 45 -9.81 -3.16 5.49
C THR A 45 -10.36 -2.49 4.24
N GLU A 46 -11.27 -1.52 4.40
CA GLU A 46 -11.79 -0.74 3.28
C GLU A 46 -10.68 0.11 2.64
N LYS A 47 -9.82 0.73 3.44
CA LYS A 47 -8.69 1.51 2.92
C LYS A 47 -7.70 0.64 2.15
N ALA A 48 -7.41 -0.56 2.64
CA ALA A 48 -6.58 -1.55 1.94
C ALA A 48 -7.20 -1.95 0.60
N SER A 49 -8.53 -2.14 0.55
CA SER A 49 -9.27 -2.48 -0.67
C SER A 49 -9.13 -1.38 -1.73
N GLN A 50 -9.27 -0.11 -1.32
CA GLN A 50 -9.14 1.06 -2.19
C GLN A 50 -7.73 1.18 -2.78
N HIS A 51 -6.69 1.10 -1.95
CA HIS A 51 -5.30 1.13 -2.40
C HIS A 51 -4.97 -0.07 -3.30
N ARG A 52 -5.52 -1.25 -3.00
CA ARG A 52 -5.35 -2.43 -3.86
C ARG A 52 -6.01 -2.26 -5.21
N GLN A 53 -7.14 -1.58 -5.28
CA GLN A 53 -7.80 -1.25 -6.54
C GLN A 53 -7.00 -0.21 -7.33
N SER A 54 -6.51 0.85 -6.68
CA SER A 54 -5.60 1.84 -7.29
C SER A 54 -4.32 1.18 -7.82
N SER A 55 -3.71 0.27 -7.05
CA SER A 55 -2.54 -0.52 -7.47
C SER A 55 -2.85 -1.36 -8.71
N LYS A 56 -4.01 -2.02 -8.78
CA LYS A 56 -4.45 -2.74 -10.00
C LYS A 56 -4.61 -1.79 -11.20
N ASN A 57 -5.12 -0.58 -10.98
CA ASN A 57 -5.27 0.43 -12.04
C ASN A 57 -3.90 0.86 -12.57
N TYR A 58 -2.94 1.18 -11.70
CA TYR A 58 -1.57 1.51 -12.12
C TYR A 58 -0.86 0.35 -12.82
N ARG A 59 -1.10 -0.89 -12.37
CA ARG A 59 -0.60 -2.08 -13.07
C ARG A 59 -1.16 -2.18 -14.49
N LYS A 60 -2.46 -1.92 -14.67
CA LYS A 60 -3.09 -1.88 -16.01
C LYS A 60 -2.47 -0.77 -16.86
N ILE A 61 -2.31 0.44 -16.31
CA ILE A 61 -1.66 1.56 -17.00
C ILE A 61 -0.23 1.18 -17.43
N LEU A 62 0.54 0.50 -16.58
CA LEU A 62 1.89 0.06 -16.91
C LEU A 62 1.93 -0.95 -18.07
N ILE A 63 1.00 -1.91 -18.07
CA ILE A 63 0.87 -2.90 -19.16
C ILE A 63 0.46 -2.19 -20.45
N ASP A 64 -0.58 -1.35 -20.40
CA ASP A 64 -1.05 -0.57 -21.55
C ASP A 64 0.09 0.31 -22.10
N TYR A 65 0.86 0.97 -21.22
CA TYR A 65 2.05 1.74 -21.59
C TYR A 65 3.08 0.87 -22.32
N GLY A 66 3.41 -0.31 -21.80
CA GLY A 66 4.34 -1.23 -22.45
C GLY A 66 3.88 -1.68 -23.84
N VAL A 67 2.59 -2.03 -23.97
CA VAL A 67 2.00 -2.51 -25.23
C VAL A 67 1.99 -1.44 -26.31
N TRP A 68 1.71 -0.18 -25.96
CA TRP A 68 1.63 0.92 -26.93
C TRP A 68 2.95 1.64 -27.16
N VAL A 69 3.71 1.93 -26.10
CA VAL A 69 4.91 2.76 -26.18
C VAL A 69 6.12 1.98 -26.67
N ALA A 70 6.26 0.69 -26.36
CA ALA A 70 7.39 -0.10 -26.85
C ALA A 70 7.45 -0.21 -28.39
N PRO A 71 6.37 -0.61 -29.10
CA PRO A 71 6.40 -0.65 -30.57
C PRO A 71 6.51 0.76 -31.17
N LEU A 72 5.86 1.76 -30.57
CA LEU A 72 5.96 3.16 -31.03
C LEU A 72 7.40 3.68 -30.91
N LEU A 73 8.07 3.42 -29.79
CA LEU A 73 9.46 3.80 -29.55
C LEU A 73 10.38 3.10 -30.55
N LEU A 74 10.17 1.80 -30.81
CA LEU A 74 10.93 1.06 -31.80
C LEU A 74 10.78 1.66 -33.21
N LEU A 75 9.54 1.95 -33.63
CA LEU A 75 9.27 2.59 -34.92
C LEU A 75 9.92 3.97 -35.02
N LEU A 76 9.85 4.76 -33.95
CA LEU A 76 10.45 6.09 -33.89
C LEU A 76 11.98 6.02 -33.97
N LEU A 77 12.62 5.09 -33.26
CA LEU A 77 14.07 4.88 -33.33
C LEU A 77 14.50 4.40 -34.72
N MET A 78 13.72 3.51 -35.35
CA MET A 78 13.96 3.08 -36.73
C MET A 78 13.84 4.26 -37.70
N ALA A 79 12.82 5.12 -37.55
CA ALA A 79 12.67 6.32 -38.36
C ALA A 79 13.85 7.28 -38.18
N ILE A 80 14.30 7.51 -36.94
CA ILE A 80 15.50 8.32 -36.66
C ILE A 80 16.74 7.74 -37.36
N ALA A 81 16.93 6.42 -37.32
CA ALA A 81 18.06 5.76 -37.98
C ALA A 81 18.01 5.93 -39.51
N VAL A 82 16.84 5.77 -40.12
CA VAL A 82 16.63 5.96 -41.56
C VAL A 82 16.89 7.42 -41.96
N ILE A 83 16.32 8.38 -41.22
CA ILE A 83 16.54 9.82 -41.48
C ILE A 83 18.02 10.17 -41.32
N SER A 84 18.67 9.65 -40.28
CA SER A 84 20.10 9.84 -40.04
C SER A 84 20.94 9.37 -41.22
N TYR A 85 20.60 8.22 -41.83
CA TYR A 85 21.29 7.70 -43.00
C TYR A 85 21.12 8.59 -44.23
N PHE A 86 19.89 9.03 -44.53
CA PHE A 86 19.61 9.85 -45.72
C PHE A 86 20.02 11.32 -45.57
N ALA A 87 20.05 11.85 -44.34
CA ALA A 87 20.45 13.22 -44.05
C ALA A 87 21.96 13.39 -43.80
N ALA A 88 22.72 12.29 -43.77
CA ALA A 88 24.16 12.33 -43.51
C ALA A 88 24.89 13.12 -44.62
N ASP A 89 25.60 14.17 -44.22
CA ASP A 89 26.48 14.91 -45.13
C ASP A 89 27.63 13.99 -45.57
N PRO A 90 27.86 13.76 -46.88
CA PRO A 90 28.97 12.94 -47.35
C PRO A 90 30.34 13.37 -46.84
N ALA A 91 30.53 14.66 -46.52
CA ALA A 91 31.77 15.19 -46.00
C ALA A 91 31.94 14.96 -44.49
N LYS A 92 30.84 14.85 -43.73
CA LYS A 92 30.85 14.72 -42.26
C LYS A 92 29.75 13.77 -41.75
N PRO A 93 29.69 12.52 -42.22
CA PRO A 93 28.58 11.62 -41.92
C PRO A 93 28.50 11.29 -40.42
N LEU A 94 29.65 11.24 -39.74
CA LEU A 94 29.74 10.96 -38.31
C LEU A 94 29.03 12.02 -37.45
N ILE A 95 29.13 13.29 -37.80
CA ILE A 95 28.53 14.38 -37.00
C ILE A 95 27.00 14.28 -37.05
N THR A 96 26.44 14.11 -38.25
CA THR A 96 25.00 13.94 -38.43
C THR A 96 24.49 12.71 -37.68
N GLN A 97 25.20 11.58 -37.78
CA GLN A 97 24.84 10.35 -37.07
C GLN A 97 24.85 10.51 -35.55
N LEU A 98 25.84 11.22 -35.01
CA LEU A 98 25.92 11.50 -33.56
C LEU A 98 24.76 12.38 -33.08
N VAL A 99 24.36 13.40 -33.86
CA VAL A 99 23.21 14.25 -33.51
C VAL A 99 21.93 13.43 -33.43
N PHE A 100 21.64 12.60 -34.44
CA PHE A 100 20.44 11.75 -34.43
C PHE A 100 20.50 10.65 -33.36
N ALA A 101 21.68 10.08 -33.08
CA ALA A 101 21.86 9.15 -31.98
C ALA A 101 21.56 9.81 -30.62
N ALA A 102 22.02 11.05 -30.41
CA ALA A 102 21.72 11.80 -29.19
C ALA A 102 20.22 12.06 -29.03
N VAL A 103 19.51 12.36 -30.12
CA VAL A 103 18.04 12.49 -30.12
C VAL A 103 17.38 11.15 -29.75
N GLY A 104 17.83 10.04 -30.34
CA GLY A 104 17.32 8.71 -30.03
C GLY A 104 17.51 8.33 -28.56
N ILE A 105 18.69 8.63 -27.99
CA ILE A 105 18.98 8.45 -26.56
C ILE A 105 18.02 9.28 -25.72
N LEU A 106 17.85 10.58 -26.03
CA LEU A 106 16.97 11.47 -25.28
C LEU A 106 15.53 10.95 -25.25
N VAL A 107 14.97 10.57 -26.41
CA VAL A 107 13.59 10.06 -26.49
C VAL A 107 13.44 8.76 -25.69
N THR A 108 14.43 7.87 -25.79
CA THR A 108 14.48 6.62 -25.03
C THR A 108 14.52 6.90 -23.52
N THR A 109 15.39 7.81 -23.07
CA THR A 109 15.50 8.20 -21.66
C THR A 109 14.19 8.74 -21.11
N VAL A 110 13.49 9.61 -21.86
CA VAL A 110 12.19 10.15 -21.45
C VAL A 110 11.15 9.04 -21.34
N ALA A 111 11.11 8.10 -22.31
CA ALA A 111 10.18 6.96 -22.27
C ALA A 111 10.43 6.04 -21.06
N PHE A 112 11.70 5.77 -20.73
CA PHE A 112 12.04 4.99 -19.54
C PHE A 112 11.73 5.73 -18.24
N TRP A 113 11.95 7.05 -18.20
CA TRP A 113 11.62 7.87 -17.04
C TRP A 113 10.12 7.92 -16.77
N ALA A 114 9.29 8.04 -17.81
CA ALA A 114 7.84 7.94 -17.67
C ALA A 114 7.40 6.56 -17.14
N ALA A 115 7.97 5.47 -17.66
CA ALA A 115 7.70 4.13 -17.15
C ALA A 115 8.09 3.99 -15.66
N ARG A 116 9.24 4.55 -15.27
CA ARG A 116 9.71 4.57 -13.87
C ARG A 116 8.71 5.25 -12.94
N ILE A 117 8.10 6.37 -13.35
CA ILE A 117 7.07 7.05 -12.55
C ILE A 117 5.86 6.13 -12.34
N ILE A 118 5.37 5.48 -13.40
CA ILE A 118 4.21 4.58 -13.30
C ILE A 118 4.50 3.41 -12.36
N VAL A 119 5.69 2.81 -12.46
CA VAL A 119 6.13 1.74 -11.53
C VAL A 119 6.16 2.23 -10.08
N ARG A 120 6.65 3.45 -9.83
CA ARG A 120 6.66 4.03 -8.48
C ARG A 120 5.26 4.23 -7.93
N LEU A 121 4.34 4.77 -8.73
CA LEU A 121 2.93 4.93 -8.33
C LEU A 121 2.27 3.58 -8.02
N TYR A 122 2.55 2.56 -8.85
CA TYR A 122 2.10 1.19 -8.58
C TYR A 122 2.61 0.66 -7.25
N MET A 123 3.93 0.78 -7.00
CA MET A 123 4.55 0.28 -5.77
C MET A 123 4.04 1.03 -4.55
N SER A 124 3.86 2.35 -4.64
CA SER A 124 3.31 3.16 -3.55
C SER A 124 1.92 2.68 -3.13
N GLU A 125 0.98 2.58 -4.07
CA GLU A 125 -0.37 2.06 -3.79
C GLU A 125 -0.34 0.61 -3.29
N HIS A 126 0.59 -0.21 -3.80
CA HIS A 126 0.74 -1.59 -3.35
C HIS A 126 1.22 -1.66 -1.89
N HIS A 127 2.23 -0.86 -1.52
CA HIS A 127 2.72 -0.77 -0.15
C HIS A 127 1.68 -0.19 0.80
N LEU A 128 0.95 0.84 0.39
CA LEU A 128 -0.16 1.41 1.15
C LEU A 128 -1.27 0.38 1.41
N ALA A 129 -1.57 -0.47 0.42
CA ALA A 129 -2.54 -1.55 0.59
C ALA A 129 -2.06 -2.58 1.63
N ILE A 130 -0.80 -2.99 1.57
CA ILE A 130 -0.20 -3.93 2.53
C ILE A 130 -0.17 -3.31 3.93
N ASP A 131 0.26 -2.06 4.08
CA ASP A 131 0.32 -1.36 5.37
C ASP A 131 -1.08 -1.27 6.02
N ALA A 132 -2.11 -0.98 5.23
CA ALA A 132 -3.49 -0.96 5.72
C ALA A 132 -4.00 -2.37 6.11
N GLU A 133 -3.65 -3.40 5.34
CA GLU A 133 -3.99 -4.80 5.64
C GLU A 133 -3.30 -5.31 6.92
N GLU A 134 -2.04 -4.94 7.13
CA GLU A 134 -1.30 -5.20 8.37
C GLU A 134 -1.97 -4.52 9.57
N ARG A 135 -2.37 -3.24 9.44
CA ARG A 135 -3.09 -2.51 10.50
C ARG A 135 -4.43 -3.16 10.85
N ALA A 136 -5.21 -3.56 9.84
CA ALA A 136 -6.46 -4.27 10.07
C ALA A 136 -6.22 -5.60 10.83
N THR A 137 -5.20 -6.36 10.42
CA THR A 137 -4.83 -7.64 11.04
C THR A 137 -4.36 -7.46 12.49
N MET A 138 -3.54 -6.44 12.78
CA MET A 138 -3.08 -6.13 14.13
C MET A 138 -4.25 -5.74 15.04
N ALA A 139 -5.14 -4.86 14.57
CA ALA A 139 -6.32 -4.43 15.32
C ALA A 139 -7.27 -5.62 15.60
N MET A 140 -7.49 -6.48 14.61
CA MET A 140 -8.33 -7.68 14.76
C MET A 140 -7.69 -8.72 15.70
N THR A 141 -6.37 -8.88 15.64
CA THR A 141 -5.63 -9.77 16.54
C THR A 141 -5.73 -9.30 17.99
N TYR A 142 -5.59 -7.99 18.23
CA TYR A 142 -5.76 -7.41 19.55
C TYR A 142 -7.17 -7.64 20.10
N LEU A 143 -8.19 -7.45 19.26
CA LEU A 143 -9.58 -7.71 19.64
C LEU A 143 -9.78 -9.17 20.05
N ALA A 144 -9.22 -10.11 19.30
CA ALA A 144 -9.27 -11.54 19.62
C ALA A 144 -8.51 -11.91 20.91
N LEU A 145 -7.43 -11.18 21.25
CA LEU A 145 -6.69 -11.38 22.50
C LEU A 145 -7.47 -10.84 23.71
N ILE A 146 -8.12 -9.68 23.60
CA ILE A 146 -9.01 -9.16 24.65
C ILE A 146 -10.17 -10.12 24.89
N GLU A 147 -10.82 -10.61 23.82
CA GLU A 147 -11.95 -11.53 23.92
C GLU A 147 -11.58 -12.82 24.70
N ARG A 148 -10.33 -13.29 24.56
CA ARG A 148 -9.83 -14.47 25.26
C ARG A 148 -9.25 -14.19 26.64
N GLY A 149 -9.31 -12.94 27.13
CA GLY A 149 -8.68 -12.51 28.37
C GLY A 149 -7.15 -12.64 28.37
N ALA A 150 -6.53 -12.65 27.18
CA ALA A 150 -5.10 -12.88 26.98
C ALA A 150 -4.29 -11.58 26.79
N ALA A 151 -4.95 -10.41 26.84
CA ALA A 151 -4.32 -9.09 26.80
C ALA A 151 -4.99 -8.16 27.82
N ASP A 152 -4.18 -7.39 28.57
CA ASP A 152 -4.65 -6.41 29.56
C ASP A 152 -4.57 -4.98 28.97
N GLU A 153 -5.21 -4.01 29.63
CA GLU A 153 -5.18 -2.58 29.27
C GLU A 153 -3.73 -2.04 29.20
N LYS A 154 -2.80 -2.65 29.94
CA LYS A 154 -1.37 -2.32 29.95
C LYS A 154 -0.67 -2.69 28.63
N ASP A 155 -1.18 -3.71 27.94
CA ASP A 155 -0.66 -4.17 26.65
C ASP A 155 -1.19 -3.34 25.48
N ARG A 156 -2.24 -2.53 25.74
CA ARG A 156 -2.86 -1.65 24.75
C ARG A 156 -1.85 -0.69 24.11
N ALA A 157 -0.94 -0.11 24.91
CA ALA A 157 0.07 0.80 24.39
C ALA A 157 1.07 0.13 23.44
N LEU A 158 1.45 -1.13 23.72
CA LEU A 158 2.34 -1.93 22.88
C LEU A 158 1.73 -2.27 21.52
N ILE A 159 0.42 -2.50 21.48
CA ILE A 159 -0.34 -2.81 20.26
C ILE A 159 -0.68 -1.55 19.46
N LEU A 160 -1.00 -0.44 20.13
CA LEU A 160 -1.38 0.81 19.48
C LEU A 160 -0.19 1.54 18.84
N ALA A 161 1.02 1.41 19.40
CA ALA A 161 2.21 2.07 18.86
C ALA A 161 2.50 1.66 17.38
N PRO A 162 2.49 0.37 17.00
CA PRO A 162 2.56 -0.05 15.60
C PRO A 162 1.41 0.46 14.73
N LEU A 163 0.18 0.57 15.25
CA LEU A 163 -0.99 1.02 14.51
C LEU A 163 -0.94 2.51 14.14
N PHE A 164 -0.27 3.33 14.95
CA PHE A 164 -0.14 4.77 14.73
C PHE A 164 1.20 5.19 14.11
N ARG A 165 2.05 4.23 13.73
CA ARG A 165 3.30 4.57 13.04
C ARG A 165 2.99 5.29 11.71
N PRO A 166 3.77 6.30 11.32
CA PRO A 166 3.64 6.90 10.01
C PRO A 166 3.93 5.85 8.93
N THR A 167 3.11 5.84 7.87
CA THR A 167 3.35 4.96 6.71
C THR A 167 4.55 5.50 5.94
N SER A 168 5.54 4.66 5.68
CA SER A 168 6.60 4.97 4.72
C SER A 168 6.12 4.57 3.33
N ASP A 169 5.85 5.53 2.46
CA ASP A 169 5.43 5.28 1.07
C ASP A 169 6.60 4.97 0.12
N GLY A 170 7.85 5.00 0.61
CA GLY A 170 9.07 4.71 -0.15
C GLY A 170 9.43 5.76 -1.21
N ILE A 171 8.50 6.65 -1.59
CA ILE A 171 8.68 7.62 -2.67
C ILE A 171 9.75 8.66 -2.32
N VAL A 172 9.75 9.16 -1.08
CA VAL A 172 10.61 10.29 -0.67
C VAL A 172 12.09 9.89 -0.55
N LYS A 173 12.41 8.61 -0.30
CA LYS A 173 13.80 8.16 -0.12
C LYS A 173 14.50 7.80 -1.44
N ASP A 174 13.75 7.37 -2.45
CA ASP A 174 14.31 6.91 -3.71
C ASP A 174 14.57 8.06 -4.73
N ASP A 175 14.24 9.31 -4.40
CA ASP A 175 14.52 10.49 -5.24
C ASP A 175 15.98 10.95 -5.22
N ALA A 176 16.85 10.23 -4.51
CA ALA A 176 18.28 10.37 -4.66
C ALA A 176 18.70 10.08 -6.11
N ALA A 177 19.60 10.92 -6.64
CA ALA A 177 20.22 10.71 -7.94
C ALA A 177 20.77 9.27 -8.03
N PRO A 178 20.72 8.62 -9.21
CA PRO A 178 21.27 7.28 -9.38
C PRO A 178 22.68 7.20 -8.79
N GLU A 179 23.03 6.10 -8.12
CA GLU A 179 24.37 5.91 -7.54
C GLU A 179 25.49 6.02 -8.59
N PHE A 180 25.15 5.90 -9.88
CA PHE A 180 26.05 6.07 -11.02
C PHE A 180 26.08 7.51 -11.60
N SER A 181 25.47 8.48 -10.94
CA SER A 181 25.55 9.87 -11.40
C SER A 181 26.98 10.41 -11.23
N PRO A 182 27.47 11.29 -12.11
CA PRO A 182 28.79 11.91 -11.96
C PRO A 182 28.99 12.58 -10.60
N ALA A 183 27.92 13.11 -9.99
CA ALA A 183 27.94 13.71 -8.66
C ALA A 183 28.16 12.66 -7.55
N ALA A 184 27.56 11.47 -7.66
CA ALA A 184 27.74 10.37 -6.71
C ALA A 184 29.15 9.74 -6.81
N ILE A 185 29.75 9.74 -7.99
CA ILE A 185 31.14 9.31 -8.20
C ILE A 185 32.11 10.37 -7.64
N ALA A 186 31.83 11.65 -7.89
CA ALA A 186 32.64 12.75 -7.37
C ALA A 186 32.60 12.82 -5.83
N SER A 187 31.44 12.58 -5.21
CA SER A 187 31.32 12.60 -3.75
C SER A 187 32.14 11.50 -3.09
N ARG A 188 32.17 10.28 -3.66
CA ARG A 188 33.03 9.18 -3.17
C ARG A 188 34.53 9.47 -3.31
N LEU A 189 34.92 10.28 -4.29
CA LEU A 189 36.32 10.72 -4.47
C LEU A 189 36.72 11.85 -3.50
N LEU A 190 35.75 12.65 -3.03
CA LEU A 190 35.99 13.82 -2.19
C LEU A 190 35.81 13.56 -0.69
N THR A 191 35.16 12.48 -0.27
CA THR A 191 35.14 12.05 1.13
C THR A 191 36.40 11.24 1.47
N PRO A 192 37.34 11.75 2.29
CA PRO A 192 38.43 10.95 2.82
C PRO A 192 37.86 9.91 3.80
N ARG A 193 38.41 8.69 3.75
CA ARG A 193 38.03 7.55 4.59
C ARG A 193 38.12 7.84 6.08
#